data_AF-X1KHK5-F1
#
_entry.id   AF-X1KHK5-F1
#
_cell.length_a   1.000
_cell.length_b   1.000
_cell.length_c   1.000
_cell.angle_alpha   90.00
_cell.angle_beta   90.00
_cell.angle_gamma   90.00
#
_symmetry.space_group_name_H-M   'P 1'
#
loop_
_entity.id
_entity.type
_entity.pdbx_description
1 polymer ?
#
loop_
_entity_poly.entity_id
_entity_poly.type
_entity_poly.pdbx_seq_one_letter_code
_entity_poly.pdbx_strand_id
1 'polypeptide(L)'
;ESIIRKNIGRRAATYLEDTLRDNDILGIGWGRTVYETLNYFKPTGKLFITVVPLIGGIGQMAADFQVNEVARKFAEKAGGIFIPLHTPALVDNEKIVKALFSDKNVEKVAKLWEKVNIAIVGIGGPLSNSSYVPVSYYSDADIALLKKEGQVGDILSHFLRKDGKLCSPSLSKKVVGISLEQLKKIERVIAVAG
;
A
#
# COMPACT_ATOMS: atom_id res chain seq x y z
N GLU A 1 9.82 6.62 18.59
CA GLU A 1 8.60 6.36 17.78
C GLU A 1 7.47 7.27 18.27
N SER A 2 6.68 7.88 17.39
CA SER A 2 5.72 8.95 17.77
C SER A 2 4.49 8.39 18.48
N ILE A 3 4.14 8.94 19.65
CA ILE A 3 2.91 8.61 20.40
C ILE A 3 1.66 8.79 19.51
N ILE A 4 1.67 9.81 18.64
CA ILE A 4 0.58 10.10 17.70
C ILE A 4 0.34 8.91 16.77
N ARG A 5 1.40 8.37 16.16
CA ARG A 5 1.30 7.23 15.23
C ARG A 5 0.73 5.98 15.91
N LYS A 6 1.15 5.71 17.15
CA LYS A 6 0.62 4.59 17.95
C LYS A 6 -0.87 4.73 18.24
N ASN A 7 -1.31 5.94 18.60
CA ASN A 7 -2.74 6.20 18.85
C ASN A 7 -3.58 6.06 17.57
N ILE A 8 -3.06 6.55 16.43
CA ILE A 8 -3.71 6.37 15.13
C ILE A 8 -3.79 4.90 14.77
N GLY A 9 -2.67 4.16 14.86
CA GLY A 9 -2.63 2.73 14.58
C GLY A 9 -3.60 1.94 15.47
N ARG A 10 -3.67 2.25 16.77
CA ARG A 10 -4.64 1.64 17.68
C ARG A 10 -6.08 1.90 17.27
N ARG A 11 -6.43 3.15 16.93
CA ARG A 11 -7.79 3.48 16.52
C ARG A 11 -8.17 2.82 15.19
N ALA A 12 -7.24 2.79 14.24
CA ALA A 12 -7.43 2.12 12.96
C ALA A 12 -7.58 0.61 13.12
N ALA A 13 -6.86 -0.01 14.07
CA ALA A 13 -6.98 -1.43 14.38
C ALA A 13 -8.39 -1.77 14.89
N THR A 14 -8.89 -1.02 15.89
CA THR A 14 -10.26 -1.19 16.40
C THR A 14 -11.30 -1.00 15.30
N TYR A 15 -11.15 0.04 14.46
CA TYR A 15 -12.07 0.24 13.34
C TYR A 15 -12.07 -0.94 12.36
N LEU A 16 -10.89 -1.49 12.06
CA LEU A 16 -10.76 -2.65 11.17
C LEU A 16 -11.39 -3.90 11.79
N GLU A 17 -11.19 -4.14 13.09
CA GLU A 17 -11.84 -5.23 13.85
C GLU A 17 -13.36 -5.13 13.80
N ASP A 18 -13.91 -3.94 13.99
CA ASP A 18 -15.36 -3.70 13.97
C ASP A 18 -15.97 -3.82 12.57
N THR A 19 -15.16 -3.68 11.52
CA THR A 19 -15.64 -3.54 10.14
C THR A 19 -15.43 -4.80 9.28
N LEU A 20 -14.36 -5.55 9.52
CA LEU A 20 -14.09 -6.78 8.75
C LEU A 20 -15.19 -7.82 8.96
N ARG A 21 -15.55 -8.51 7.87
CA ARG A 21 -16.54 -9.58 7.82
C ARG A 21 -15.97 -10.80 7.10
N ASP A 22 -16.58 -11.95 7.32
CA ASP A 22 -16.23 -13.17 6.59
C ASP A 22 -16.37 -12.95 5.08
N ASN A 23 -15.45 -13.55 4.32
CA ASN A 23 -15.30 -13.42 2.87
C ASN A 23 -14.82 -12.06 2.36
N ASP A 24 -14.45 -11.12 3.24
CA ASP A 24 -13.79 -9.89 2.82
C ASP A 24 -12.45 -10.19 2.13
N ILE A 25 -12.12 -9.37 1.15
CA ILE A 25 -10.81 -9.32 0.51
C ILE A 25 -10.15 -8.01 0.93
N LEU A 26 -9.24 -8.13 1.90
CA LEU A 26 -8.51 -7.02 2.50
C LEU A 26 -7.24 -6.69 1.71
N GLY A 27 -7.21 -5.51 1.11
CA GLY A 27 -6.03 -4.93 0.46
C GLY A 27 -5.11 -4.24 1.48
N ILE A 28 -3.83 -4.61 1.48
CA ILE A 28 -2.81 -4.04 2.35
C ILE A 28 -1.86 -3.15 1.55
N GLY A 29 -1.89 -1.86 1.83
CA GLY A 29 -0.87 -0.92 1.41
C GLY A 29 0.37 -0.97 2.30
N TRP A 30 1.21 0.05 2.21
CA TRP A 30 2.47 0.11 2.95
C TRP A 30 2.59 1.40 3.75
N GLY A 31 3.55 1.42 4.67
CA GLY A 31 3.89 2.58 5.50
C GLY A 31 3.86 2.28 7.00
N ARG A 32 4.56 3.13 7.76
CA ARG A 32 4.74 2.94 9.20
C ARG A 32 3.43 2.95 9.98
N THR A 33 2.47 3.78 9.59
CA THR A 33 1.18 3.87 10.30
C THR A 33 0.30 2.64 10.01
N VAL A 34 0.42 2.03 8.82
CA VAL A 34 -0.20 0.73 8.52
C VAL A 34 0.45 -0.37 9.36
N TYR A 35 1.78 -0.38 9.48
CA TYR A 35 2.50 -1.31 10.37
C TYR A 35 2.10 -1.14 11.85
N GLU A 36 1.97 0.10 12.32
CA GLU A 36 1.45 0.35 13.69
C GLU A 36 0.02 -0.14 13.85
N THR A 37 -0.81 -0.04 12.82
CA THR A 37 -2.17 -0.61 12.84
C THR A 37 -2.12 -2.13 13.01
N LEU A 38 -1.24 -2.80 12.26
CA LEU A 38 -1.01 -4.25 12.42
C LEU A 38 -0.62 -4.60 13.86
N ASN A 39 0.22 -3.82 14.52
CA ASN A 39 0.67 -4.11 15.89
C ASN A 39 -0.50 -4.16 16.89
N TYR A 40 -1.51 -3.30 16.70
CA TYR A 40 -2.69 -3.26 17.57
C TYR A 40 -3.85 -4.15 17.12
N PHE A 41 -3.87 -4.59 15.85
CA PHE A 41 -4.93 -5.44 15.30
C PHE A 41 -5.02 -6.79 16.03
N LYS A 42 -6.19 -7.08 16.59
CA LYS A 42 -6.54 -8.25 17.40
C LYS A 42 -8.04 -8.58 17.26
N PRO A 43 -8.47 -9.16 16.13
CA PRO A 43 -9.87 -9.52 15.92
C PRO A 43 -10.36 -10.55 16.96
N THR A 44 -11.62 -10.42 17.37
CA THR A 44 -12.25 -11.38 18.28
C THR A 44 -12.69 -12.61 17.51
N GLY A 45 -11.83 -13.62 17.46
CA GLY A 45 -12.07 -14.88 16.75
C GLY A 45 -11.46 -14.91 15.35
N LYS A 46 -11.70 -16.01 14.63
CA LYS A 46 -11.23 -16.20 13.26
C LYS A 46 -12.23 -15.58 12.28
N LEU A 47 -11.70 -14.85 11.31
CA LEU A 47 -12.40 -14.29 10.18
C LEU A 47 -11.93 -15.00 8.90
N PHE A 48 -12.87 -15.49 8.10
CA PHE A 48 -12.57 -16.17 6.84
C PHE A 48 -12.29 -15.17 5.71
N ILE A 49 -11.24 -14.37 5.86
CA ILE A 49 -10.86 -13.30 4.91
C ILE A 49 -9.69 -13.71 4.02
N THR A 50 -9.58 -13.06 2.87
CA THR A 50 -8.37 -13.09 2.04
C THR A 50 -7.62 -11.77 2.19
N VAL A 51 -6.32 -11.80 2.42
CA VAL A 51 -5.48 -10.62 2.54
C VAL A 51 -4.48 -10.58 1.39
N VAL A 52 -4.44 -9.46 0.67
CA VAL A 52 -3.60 -9.27 -0.52
C VAL A 52 -2.81 -7.97 -0.44
N PRO A 53 -1.53 -7.93 -0.82
CA PRO A 53 -0.77 -6.69 -0.93
C PRO A 53 -1.27 -5.87 -2.13
N LEU A 54 -1.26 -4.55 -2.00
CA LEU A 54 -1.68 -3.61 -3.04
C LEU A 54 -0.52 -3.08 -3.90
N ILE A 55 0.71 -3.41 -3.54
CA ILE A 55 1.93 -3.00 -4.23
C ILE A 55 3.00 -4.07 -4.05
N GLY A 56 3.98 -4.14 -4.94
CA GLY A 56 5.15 -5.01 -4.79
C GLY A 56 6.02 -4.66 -3.58
N GLY A 57 7.07 -5.46 -3.36
CA GLY A 57 8.05 -5.25 -2.29
C GLY A 57 8.99 -4.06 -2.57
N ILE A 58 9.43 -3.39 -1.51
CA ILE A 58 10.23 -2.17 -1.62
C ILE A 58 11.65 -2.51 -1.14
N GLY A 59 12.57 -2.75 -2.08
CA GLY A 59 13.81 -3.54 -1.89
C GLY A 59 14.47 -3.52 -0.52
N GLN A 60 15.45 -2.64 -0.21
CA GLN A 60 16.20 -2.73 1.06
C GLN A 60 15.44 -2.25 2.32
N MET A 61 14.12 -2.10 2.25
CA MET A 61 13.34 -1.81 3.44
C MET A 61 13.40 -3.01 4.41
N ALA A 62 13.51 -2.75 5.72
CA ALA A 62 13.58 -3.80 6.72
C ALA A 62 12.38 -4.76 6.58
N ALA A 63 12.65 -6.06 6.79
CA ALA A 63 11.70 -7.14 6.49
C ALA A 63 10.31 -6.92 7.12
N ASP A 64 10.26 -6.41 8.36
CA ASP A 64 9.01 -6.16 9.07
C ASP A 64 8.09 -5.12 8.42
N PHE A 65 8.64 -4.19 7.64
CA PHE A 65 7.86 -3.17 6.93
C PHE A 65 7.47 -3.61 5.52
N GLN A 66 7.99 -4.74 5.01
CA GLN A 66 7.66 -5.23 3.67
C GLN A 66 6.17 -5.54 3.57
N VAL A 67 5.52 -5.06 2.51
CA VAL A 67 4.06 -5.17 2.36
C VAL A 67 3.56 -6.61 2.41
N ASN A 68 4.32 -7.57 1.85
CA ASN A 68 4.01 -9.00 1.96
C ASN A 68 4.04 -9.49 3.41
N GLU A 69 5.00 -9.03 4.21
CA GLU A 69 5.12 -9.43 5.62
C GLU A 69 4.00 -8.82 6.46
N VAL A 70 3.66 -7.56 6.20
CA VAL A 70 2.51 -6.90 6.84
C VAL A 70 1.21 -7.62 6.50
N ALA A 71 0.98 -7.94 5.22
CA ALA A 71 -0.19 -8.67 4.76
C ALA A 71 -0.28 -10.10 5.33
N ARG A 72 0.85 -10.82 5.38
CA ARG A 72 0.95 -12.15 6.00
C ARG A 72 0.55 -12.11 7.47
N LYS A 73 1.08 -11.14 8.24
CA LYS A 73 0.77 -10.97 9.66
C LYS A 73 -0.69 -10.55 9.90
N PHE A 74 -1.30 -9.74 9.03
CA PHE A 74 -2.74 -9.45 9.10
C PHE A 74 -3.57 -10.71 8.90
N ALA A 75 -3.27 -11.52 7.88
CA ALA A 75 -3.96 -12.78 7.62
C ALA A 75 -3.83 -13.74 8.80
N GLU A 76 -2.61 -13.90 9.34
CA GLU A 76 -2.33 -14.76 10.50
C GLU A 76 -3.16 -14.36 11.72
N LYS A 77 -3.20 -13.06 12.04
CA LYS A 77 -3.99 -12.54 13.17
C LYS A 77 -5.50 -12.69 12.97
N ALA A 78 -5.98 -12.57 11.73
CA ALA A 78 -7.37 -12.79 11.39
C ALA A 78 -7.75 -14.27 11.28
N GLY A 79 -6.78 -15.19 11.18
CA GLY A 79 -7.05 -16.58 10.81
C GLY A 79 -7.48 -16.76 9.35
N GLY A 80 -7.17 -15.78 8.49
CA GLY A 80 -7.49 -15.77 7.07
C GLY A 80 -6.36 -16.31 6.18
N ILE A 81 -6.50 -16.08 4.86
CA ILE A 81 -5.57 -16.54 3.83
C ILE A 81 -4.75 -15.36 3.32
N PHE A 82 -3.44 -15.52 3.20
CA PHE A 82 -2.55 -14.54 2.57
C PHE A 82 -2.21 -14.96 1.13
N ILE A 83 -2.36 -14.04 0.18
CA ILE A 83 -1.90 -14.23 -1.21
C ILE A 83 -0.74 -13.25 -1.48
N PRO A 84 0.50 -13.74 -1.68
CA PRO A 84 1.66 -12.89 -1.87
C PRO A 84 1.74 -12.27 -3.27
N LEU A 85 2.41 -11.12 -3.37
CA LEU A 85 2.85 -10.53 -4.63
C LEU A 85 4.39 -10.48 -4.67
N HIS A 86 5.00 -11.34 -5.47
CA HIS A 86 6.46 -11.43 -5.60
C HIS A 86 7.00 -10.59 -6.75
N THR A 87 6.78 -9.27 -6.67
CA THR A 87 7.33 -8.29 -7.61
C THR A 87 8.01 -7.15 -6.86
N PRO A 88 8.95 -6.43 -7.48
CA PRO A 88 9.35 -5.12 -6.98
C PRO A 88 8.16 -4.14 -7.03
N ALA A 89 8.11 -3.16 -6.12
CA ALA A 89 7.11 -2.10 -6.11
C ALA A 89 7.30 -1.10 -7.25
N LEU A 90 8.57 -0.86 -7.62
CA LEU A 90 9.01 0.14 -8.58
C LEU A 90 10.01 -0.51 -9.53
N VAL A 91 9.90 -0.18 -10.82
CA VAL A 91 10.80 -0.66 -11.88
C VAL A 91 11.22 0.50 -12.79
N ASP A 92 12.26 0.33 -13.59
CA ASP A 92 12.85 1.45 -14.34
C ASP A 92 11.91 2.03 -15.41
N ASN A 93 11.00 1.22 -15.97
CA ASN A 93 10.13 1.65 -17.06
C ASN A 93 8.83 0.82 -17.17
N GLU A 94 7.85 1.39 -17.89
CA GLU A 94 6.51 0.81 -18.11
C GLU A 94 6.53 -0.56 -18.82
N LYS A 95 7.56 -0.86 -19.64
CA LYS A 95 7.64 -2.17 -20.32
C LYS A 95 7.85 -3.31 -19.31
N ILE A 96 8.64 -3.07 -18.26
CA ILE A 96 8.86 -4.05 -17.19
C ILE A 96 7.55 -4.28 -16.40
N VAL A 97 6.80 -3.21 -16.11
CA VAL A 97 5.48 -3.33 -15.47
C VAL A 97 4.56 -4.24 -16.29
N LYS A 98 4.44 -3.97 -17.60
CA LYS A 98 3.62 -4.81 -18.50
C LYS A 98 4.09 -6.26 -18.56
N ALA A 99 5.40 -6.49 -18.61
CA ALA A 99 5.96 -7.84 -18.59
C ALA A 99 5.63 -8.58 -17.29
N LEU A 100 5.76 -7.94 -16.13
CA LEU A 100 5.39 -8.52 -14.84
C LEU A 100 3.89 -8.85 -14.78
N PHE A 101 3.01 -7.95 -15.22
CA PHE A 101 1.57 -8.22 -15.27
C PHE A 101 1.16 -9.30 -16.28
N SER A 102 2.04 -9.67 -17.22
CA SER A 102 1.82 -10.82 -18.11
C SER A 102 2.17 -12.17 -17.48
N ASP A 103 2.89 -12.17 -16.35
CA ASP A 103 3.14 -13.38 -15.58
C ASP A 103 1.85 -13.85 -14.87
N LYS A 104 1.56 -15.14 -14.97
CA LYS A 104 0.31 -15.72 -14.45
C LYS A 104 0.13 -15.54 -12.94
N ASN A 105 1.21 -15.46 -12.16
CA ASN A 105 1.12 -15.29 -10.72
C ASN A 105 0.77 -13.85 -10.36
N VAL A 106 1.38 -12.88 -11.05
CA VAL A 106 1.06 -11.45 -10.89
C VAL A 106 -0.34 -11.16 -11.39
N GLU A 107 -0.73 -11.71 -12.54
CA GLU A 107 -2.07 -11.56 -13.12
C GLU A 107 -3.17 -12.06 -12.16
N LYS A 108 -2.94 -13.16 -11.44
CA LYS A 108 -3.89 -13.67 -10.43
C LYS A 108 -4.12 -12.67 -9.31
N VAL A 109 -3.06 -12.05 -8.79
CA VAL A 109 -3.17 -11.00 -7.75
C VAL A 109 -3.86 -9.77 -8.32
N ALA A 110 -3.52 -9.36 -9.55
CA ALA A 110 -4.16 -8.23 -10.21
C ALA A 110 -5.67 -8.43 -10.40
N LYS A 111 -6.11 -9.65 -10.73
CA LYS A 111 -7.54 -10.01 -10.79
C LYS A 111 -8.22 -10.00 -9.42
N LEU A 112 -7.49 -10.28 -8.34
CA LEU A 112 -8.01 -10.16 -6.98
C LEU A 112 -8.22 -8.70 -6.57
N TRP A 113 -7.39 -7.77 -7.05
CA TRP A 113 -7.58 -6.34 -6.77
C TRP A 113 -8.93 -5.79 -7.23
N GLU A 114 -9.50 -6.31 -8.32
CA GLU A 114 -10.86 -5.96 -8.77
C GLU A 114 -11.96 -6.41 -7.79
N LYS A 115 -11.65 -7.32 -6.86
CA LYS A 115 -12.58 -7.86 -5.87
C LYS A 115 -12.28 -7.38 -4.45
N VAL A 116 -11.20 -6.62 -4.25
CA VAL A 116 -10.89 -6.01 -2.95
C VAL A 116 -12.04 -5.08 -2.58
N ASN A 117 -12.67 -5.34 -1.43
CA ASN A 117 -13.80 -4.55 -0.94
C ASN A 117 -13.41 -3.67 0.26
N ILE A 118 -12.31 -3.99 0.93
CA ILE A 118 -11.74 -3.18 2.01
C ILE A 118 -10.23 -3.05 1.83
N ALA A 119 -9.69 -1.84 2.01
CA ALA A 119 -8.25 -1.59 1.93
C ALA A 119 -7.76 -0.75 3.11
N ILE A 120 -6.54 -1.01 3.59
CA ILE A 120 -5.82 -0.12 4.51
C ILE A 120 -4.53 0.36 3.87
N VAL A 121 -4.32 1.68 3.84
CA VAL A 121 -3.23 2.33 3.11
C VAL A 121 -2.61 3.46 3.93
N GLY A 122 -1.30 3.67 3.76
CA GLY A 122 -0.62 4.84 4.28
C GLY A 122 -0.77 6.04 3.34
N ILE A 123 -0.71 7.26 3.89
CA ILE A 123 -0.51 8.49 3.11
C ILE A 123 0.88 9.03 3.41
N GLY A 124 1.69 9.16 2.36
CA GLY A 124 2.98 9.82 2.41
C GLY A 124 2.85 11.34 2.29
N GLY A 125 3.73 12.06 2.98
CA GLY A 125 3.79 13.52 2.92
C GLY A 125 4.64 14.05 1.75
N PRO A 126 4.89 15.37 1.71
CA PRO A 126 5.77 15.97 0.71
C PRO A 126 7.18 15.40 0.78
N LEU A 127 7.79 15.18 -0.38
CA LEU A 127 9.17 14.67 -0.49
C LEU A 127 10.20 15.53 0.24
N SER A 128 9.96 16.84 0.36
CA SER A 128 10.83 17.77 1.09
C SER A 128 10.93 17.44 2.59
N ASN A 129 9.92 16.78 3.15
CA ASN A 129 9.79 16.52 4.58
C ASN A 129 9.86 15.02 4.90
N SER A 130 9.90 14.16 3.88
CA SER A 130 9.90 12.71 4.05
C SER A 130 11.34 12.17 4.03
N SER A 131 11.87 11.86 5.21
CA SER A 131 13.12 11.10 5.36
C SER A 131 12.98 9.60 5.01
N TYR A 132 11.82 9.17 4.47
CA TYR A 132 11.42 7.76 4.41
C TYR A 132 10.82 7.30 3.09
N VAL A 133 10.57 8.19 2.12
CA VAL A 133 10.51 7.68 0.74
C VAL A 133 11.90 7.09 0.52
N PRO A 134 12.04 5.83 0.11
CA PRO A 134 13.35 5.30 -0.22
C PRO A 134 13.80 6.06 -1.48
N VAL A 135 14.44 7.21 -1.24
CA VAL A 135 15.04 8.12 -2.22
C VAL A 135 15.92 7.32 -3.18
N SER A 136 16.44 6.17 -2.74
CA SER A 136 17.15 5.20 -3.57
C SER A 136 16.39 4.69 -4.80
N TYR A 137 15.06 4.81 -4.90
CA TYR A 137 14.29 4.36 -6.08
C TYR A 137 13.96 5.47 -7.07
N TYR A 138 14.10 6.73 -6.68
CA TYR A 138 13.83 7.86 -7.54
C TYR A 138 15.13 8.58 -7.80
N SER A 139 15.47 8.78 -9.07
CA SER A 139 16.64 9.58 -9.40
C SER A 139 16.46 11.02 -8.90
N ASP A 140 17.57 11.75 -8.72
CA ASP A 140 17.49 13.19 -8.40
C ASP A 140 16.65 13.96 -9.42
N ALA A 141 16.65 13.52 -10.68
CA ALA A 141 15.80 14.06 -11.73
C ALA A 141 14.30 13.79 -11.50
N ASP A 142 13.94 12.58 -11.06
CA ASP A 142 12.55 12.24 -10.71
C ASP A 142 12.06 13.08 -9.52
N ILE A 143 12.91 13.26 -8.50
CA ILE A 143 12.60 14.08 -7.33
C ILE A 143 12.46 15.55 -7.71
N ALA A 144 13.35 16.08 -8.56
CA ALA A 144 13.26 17.44 -9.06
C ALA A 144 11.98 17.66 -9.89
N LEU A 145 11.60 16.68 -10.72
CA LEU A 145 10.35 16.69 -11.47
C LEU A 145 9.13 16.75 -10.55
N LEU A 146 9.05 15.86 -9.56
CA LEU A 146 7.94 15.82 -8.60
C LEU A 146 7.80 17.12 -7.81
N LYS A 147 8.92 17.72 -7.38
CA LYS A 147 8.91 19.04 -6.72
C LYS A 147 8.40 20.12 -7.66
N LYS A 148 8.89 20.15 -8.91
CA LYS A 148 8.48 21.13 -9.93
C LYS A 148 6.98 21.01 -10.26
N GLU A 149 6.45 19.80 -10.29
CA GLU A 149 5.04 19.52 -10.59
C GLU A 149 4.11 19.70 -9.37
N GLY A 150 4.65 20.10 -8.22
CA GLY A 150 3.85 20.45 -7.03
C GLY A 150 3.36 19.25 -6.23
N GLN A 151 4.15 18.18 -6.14
CA GLN A 151 3.88 17.03 -5.30
C GLN A 151 3.64 17.44 -3.84
N VAL A 152 2.57 16.92 -3.24
CA VAL A 152 2.23 17.17 -1.82
C VAL A 152 2.07 15.91 -0.98
N GLY A 153 1.96 14.75 -1.62
CA GLY A 153 1.90 13.47 -0.94
C GLY A 153 1.96 12.31 -1.92
N ASP A 154 1.85 11.11 -1.39
CA ASP A 154 1.68 9.89 -2.18
C ASP A 154 0.75 8.90 -1.47
N ILE A 155 0.19 8.01 -2.27
CA ILE A 155 -0.54 6.84 -1.81
C ILE A 155 -0.11 5.67 -2.69
N LEU A 156 0.39 4.59 -2.07
CA LEU A 156 0.92 3.42 -2.81
C LEU A 156 1.95 3.82 -3.89
N SER A 157 2.84 4.78 -3.58
CA SER A 157 3.85 5.31 -4.52
C SER A 157 3.27 6.05 -5.73
N HIS A 158 1.97 6.37 -5.74
CA HIS A 158 1.37 7.30 -6.68
C HIS A 158 1.39 8.71 -6.09
N PHE A 159 2.24 9.58 -6.64
CA PHE A 159 2.38 10.96 -6.18
C PHE A 159 1.21 11.84 -6.61
N LEU A 160 0.74 12.68 -5.71
CA LEU A 160 -0.44 13.53 -5.88
C LEU A 160 -0.10 15.01 -5.72
N ARG A 161 -0.82 15.85 -6.46
CA ARG A 161 -0.86 17.31 -6.27
C ARG A 161 -2.00 17.71 -5.31
N LYS A 162 -2.04 18.99 -4.94
CA LYS A 162 -3.09 19.56 -4.06
C LYS A 162 -4.53 19.36 -4.57
N ASP A 163 -4.70 19.26 -5.89
CA ASP A 163 -6.00 19.01 -6.53
C ASP A 163 -6.41 17.52 -6.53
N GLY A 164 -5.60 16.64 -5.90
CA GLY A 164 -5.84 15.20 -5.84
C GLY A 164 -5.51 14.45 -7.13
N LYS A 165 -5.00 15.12 -8.16
CA LYS A 165 -4.59 14.49 -9.41
C LYS A 165 -3.14 13.98 -9.32
N LEU A 166 -2.82 12.99 -10.16
CA LEU A 166 -1.46 12.48 -10.30
C LEU A 166 -0.49 13.61 -10.65
N CYS A 167 0.58 13.72 -9.86
CA CYS A 167 1.65 14.68 -10.05
C CYS A 167 2.44 14.33 -11.32
N SER A 168 2.90 13.09 -11.43
CA SER A 168 3.68 12.59 -12.56
C SER A 168 3.13 11.26 -13.09
N PRO A 169 2.37 11.25 -14.20
CA PRO A 169 1.85 10.02 -14.81
C PRO A 169 2.95 9.06 -15.27
N SER A 170 4.11 9.58 -15.70
CA SER A 170 5.25 8.75 -16.14
C SER A 170 5.87 7.94 -15.01
N LEU A 171 5.98 8.52 -13.81
CA LEU A 171 6.43 7.79 -12.61
C LEU A 171 5.37 6.81 -12.12
N SER A 172 4.10 7.18 -12.18
CA SER A 172 3.00 6.27 -11.83
C SER A 172 2.98 5.00 -12.70
N LYS A 173 3.47 5.07 -13.95
CA LYS A 173 3.58 3.93 -14.88
C LYS A 173 4.73 2.97 -14.56
N LYS A 174 5.60 3.33 -13.60
CA LYS A 174 6.69 2.50 -13.11
C LYS A 174 6.30 1.70 -11.85
N VAL A 175 5.10 1.93 -11.31
CA VAL A 175 4.58 1.24 -10.14
C VAL A 175 4.02 -0.12 -10.53
N VAL A 176 4.40 -1.17 -9.82
CA VAL A 176 3.81 -2.50 -9.91
C VAL A 176 2.89 -2.67 -8.69
N GLY A 177 1.63 -2.33 -8.88
CA GLY A 177 0.62 -2.27 -7.82
C GLY A 177 -0.77 -2.00 -8.38
N ILE A 178 -1.75 -1.96 -7.49
CA ILE A 178 -3.11 -1.56 -7.82
C ILE A 178 -3.10 -0.13 -8.38
N SER A 179 -3.88 0.12 -9.41
CA SER A 179 -4.04 1.47 -9.94
C SER A 179 -4.90 2.34 -9.02
N LEU A 180 -4.73 3.66 -9.07
CA LEU A 180 -5.62 4.58 -8.35
C LEU A 180 -7.09 4.45 -8.77
N GLU A 181 -7.36 4.10 -10.02
CA GLU A 181 -8.74 3.90 -10.51
C GLU A 181 -9.36 2.63 -9.94
N GLN A 182 -8.59 1.56 -9.75
CA GLN A 182 -9.05 0.38 -9.00
C GLN A 182 -9.24 0.71 -7.52
N LEU A 183 -8.28 1.41 -6.90
CA LEU A 183 -8.36 1.81 -5.50
C LEU A 183 -9.63 2.64 -5.19
N LYS A 184 -9.99 3.57 -6.08
CA LYS A 184 -11.22 4.40 -5.95
C LYS A 184 -12.52 3.60 -6.01
N LYS A 185 -12.52 2.40 -6.62
CA LYS A 185 -13.70 1.53 -6.74
C LYS A 185 -13.92 0.65 -5.51
N ILE A 186 -12.90 0.51 -4.65
CA ILE A 186 -13.01 -0.27 -3.41
C ILE A 186 -14.05 0.41 -2.53
N GLU A 187 -15.01 -0.38 -2.02
CA GLU A 187 -16.11 0.11 -1.18
C GLU A 187 -15.59 0.90 0.03
N ARG A 188 -14.52 0.41 0.66
CA ARG A 188 -13.95 1.01 1.85
C ARG A 188 -12.43 1.12 1.78
N VAL A 189 -11.92 2.34 1.60
CA VAL A 189 -10.49 2.66 1.70
C VAL A 189 -10.20 3.36 3.03
N ILE A 190 -9.49 2.69 3.92
CA ILE A 190 -9.06 3.19 5.24
C ILE A 190 -7.65 3.76 5.10
N ALA A 191 -7.55 5.08 5.00
CA ALA A 191 -6.25 5.75 4.95
C ALA A 191 -5.77 6.16 6.35
N VAL A 192 -4.54 5.79 6.70
CA VAL A 192 -3.92 6.12 8.00
C VAL A 192 -2.66 6.96 7.81
N ALA A 193 -2.59 8.10 8.49
CA ALA A 193 -1.53 9.09 8.29
C ALA A 193 -1.20 9.86 9.59
N GLY A 194 0.09 9.93 9.95
CA GLY A 194 0.60 10.56 11.18
C GLY A 194 1.72 9.75 11.82
#